data_AF-A0A1H5JU84-F1
#
_entry.id   AF-A0A1H5JU84-F1
#
_cell.length_a   1.000
_cell.length_b   1.000
_cell.length_c   1.000
_cell.angle_alpha   90.00
_cell.angle_beta   90.00
_cell.angle_gamma   90.00
#
_symmetry.space_group_name_H-M   'P 1'
#
loop_
_entity.id
_entity.type
_entity.pdbx_description
1 polymer ?
#
loop_
_entity_poly.entity_id
_entity_poly.type
_entity_poly.pdbx_seq_one_letter_code
_entity_poly.pdbx_strand_id
1 'polypeptide(L)'
;MKLRTAIVLALFAVTPFAEAGAGEVVSAYTKHDFERCKLVSRDAASQTRKCRGIAGIAINYQNDDDNSVIDFGKEGLVGERGYDEGAVFAGKTIEWRGVRRRGALAPYAAIVRFDMGRSVGGPFRPQLMIFRLEGTRRSCVAASLDARKPNADARARRIADDIAATFVCGKDKPRALE
;
A
#
# COMPACT_ATOMS: atom_id res chain seq x y z
N MET A 1 68.07 -18.52 41.75
CA MET A 1 67.55 -18.21 40.40
C MET A 1 66.04 -17.95 40.52
N LYS A 2 65.59 -16.69 40.57
CA LYS A 2 64.17 -16.34 40.79
C LYS A 2 63.51 -16.04 39.44
N LEU A 3 62.59 -16.90 39.01
CA LEU A 3 61.83 -16.76 37.76
C LEU A 3 60.71 -15.73 37.99
N ARG A 4 60.70 -14.64 37.23
CA ARG A 4 59.65 -13.61 37.24
C ARG A 4 58.65 -13.93 36.13
N THR A 5 57.50 -14.48 36.49
CA THR A 5 56.40 -14.73 35.54
C THR A 5 55.60 -13.44 35.34
N ALA A 6 55.66 -12.87 34.14
CA ALA A 6 54.84 -11.73 33.76
C ALA A 6 53.49 -12.23 33.20
N ILE A 7 52.39 -11.88 33.87
CA ILE A 7 51.02 -12.16 33.40
C ILE A 7 50.64 -11.04 32.42
N VAL A 8 50.49 -11.38 31.14
CA VAL A 8 49.96 -10.47 30.11
C VAL A 8 48.43 -10.57 30.14
N LEU A 9 47.78 -9.52 30.63
CA LEU A 9 46.32 -9.38 30.63
C LEU A 9 45.87 -8.93 29.22
N ALA A 10 45.37 -9.86 28.40
CA ALA A 10 44.80 -9.53 27.10
C ALA A 10 43.41 -8.90 27.28
N LEU A 11 43.32 -7.58 27.07
CA LEU A 11 42.04 -6.87 26.98
C LEU A 11 41.33 -7.26 25.69
N PHE A 12 40.30 -8.12 25.79
CA PHE A 12 39.34 -8.34 24.71
C PHE A 12 38.44 -7.10 24.59
N ALA A 13 38.68 -6.27 23.56
CA ALA A 13 37.77 -5.20 23.18
C ALA A 13 36.48 -5.82 22.61
N VAL A 14 35.42 -5.83 23.41
CA VAL A 14 34.07 -6.21 22.97
C VAL A 14 33.54 -5.06 22.11
N THR A 15 33.62 -5.20 20.78
CA THR A 15 32.93 -4.29 19.86
C THR A 15 31.43 -4.56 19.95
N PRO A 16 30.59 -3.58 20.30
CA PRO A 16 29.15 -3.76 20.26
C PRO A 16 28.74 -3.95 18.80
N PHE A 17 28.23 -5.14 18.47
CA PHE A 17 27.51 -5.35 17.23
C PHE A 17 26.30 -4.40 17.27
N ALA A 18 26.30 -3.40 16.38
CA ALA A 18 25.12 -2.57 16.17
C ALA A 18 23.99 -3.50 15.70
N GLU A 19 23.04 -3.75 16.59
CA GLU A 19 21.82 -4.48 16.28
C GLU A 19 21.15 -3.77 15.10
N ALA A 20 21.18 -4.41 13.92
CA ALA A 20 20.44 -3.95 12.77
C ALA A 20 18.96 -4.08 13.11
N GLY A 21 18.39 -3.03 13.70
CA GLY A 21 17.02 -3.04 14.21
C GLY A 21 16.06 -3.60 13.17
N ALA A 22 15.46 -4.74 13.50
CA ALA A 22 14.43 -5.35 12.69
C ALA A 22 13.33 -4.31 12.43
N GLY A 23 13.00 -4.07 11.16
CA GLY A 23 12.00 -3.08 10.82
C GLY A 23 10.62 -3.48 11.34
N GLU A 24 9.87 -2.52 11.88
CA GLU A 24 8.52 -2.74 12.40
C GLU A 24 7.51 -2.70 11.26
N VAL A 25 6.61 -3.69 11.17
CA VAL A 25 5.55 -3.68 10.17
C VAL A 25 4.37 -2.83 10.67
N VAL A 26 4.12 -1.69 10.03
CA VAL A 26 3.19 -0.67 10.53
C VAL A 26 2.24 -0.17 9.44
N SER A 27 1.15 0.47 9.88
CA SER A 27 0.23 1.20 9.00
C SER A 27 0.39 2.70 9.23
N ALA A 28 0.33 3.48 8.14
CA ALA A 28 0.18 4.93 8.17
C ALA A 28 -1.06 5.32 7.35
N TYR A 29 -1.63 6.50 7.60
CA TYR A 29 -2.87 6.91 6.97
C TYR A 29 -2.73 8.28 6.31
N THR A 30 -3.28 8.40 5.12
CA THR A 30 -3.51 9.71 4.49
C THR A 30 -4.98 9.86 4.13
N LYS A 31 -5.49 11.08 4.22
CA LYS A 31 -6.83 11.46 3.79
C LYS A 31 -6.71 12.53 2.71
N HIS A 32 -7.41 12.34 1.60
CA HIS A 32 -7.28 13.19 0.43
C HIS A 32 -8.59 13.87 0.05
N ASP A 33 -8.47 15.09 -0.42
CA ASP A 33 -9.47 15.74 -1.25
C ASP A 33 -8.95 15.69 -2.70
N PHE A 34 -9.41 14.70 -3.46
CA PHE A 34 -8.85 14.39 -4.77
C PHE A 34 -9.06 15.53 -5.78
N GLU A 35 -10.12 16.33 -5.64
CA GLU A 35 -10.39 17.48 -6.51
C GLU A 35 -9.36 18.61 -6.34
N ARG A 36 -8.64 18.64 -5.22
CA ARG A 36 -7.56 19.62 -4.96
C ARG A 36 -6.21 19.15 -5.47
N CYS A 37 -6.12 17.94 -6.01
CA CYS A 37 -4.89 17.42 -6.57
C CYS A 37 -4.59 18.01 -7.95
N LYS A 38 -3.31 17.94 -8.36
CA LYS A 38 -2.84 18.47 -9.64
C LYS A 38 -3.61 17.82 -10.77
N LEU A 39 -4.33 18.62 -11.57
CA LEU A 39 -4.96 18.16 -12.80
C LEU A 39 -3.87 17.75 -13.80
N VAL A 40 -4.02 16.55 -14.37
CA VAL A 40 -3.09 15.98 -15.37
C VAL A 40 -3.73 15.99 -16.75
N SER A 41 -4.99 15.57 -16.83
CA SER A 41 -5.78 15.57 -18.05
C SER A 41 -7.26 15.75 -17.71
N ARG A 42 -8.03 16.25 -18.68
CA ARG A 42 -9.48 16.38 -18.63
C ARG A 42 -10.02 16.30 -20.05
N ASP A 43 -11.11 15.57 -20.23
CA ASP A 43 -11.97 15.63 -21.40
C ASP A 43 -13.42 15.97 -20.97
N ALA A 44 -14.40 15.77 -21.84
CA ALA A 44 -15.80 16.14 -21.58
C ALA A 44 -16.45 15.31 -20.46
N ALA A 45 -16.04 14.06 -20.28
CA ALA A 45 -16.67 13.10 -19.37
C ALA A 45 -15.71 12.53 -18.33
N SER A 46 -14.40 12.78 -18.42
CA SER A 46 -13.40 12.24 -17.52
C SER A 46 -12.30 13.24 -17.18
N GLN A 47 -11.68 13.06 -16.01
CA GLN A 47 -10.44 13.75 -15.66
C GLN A 47 -9.50 12.82 -14.90
N THR A 48 -8.21 13.11 -15.04
CA THR A 48 -7.15 12.48 -14.24
C THR A 48 -6.43 13.53 -13.42
N ARG A 49 -6.25 13.25 -12.13
CA ARG A 49 -5.50 14.07 -11.19
C ARG A 49 -4.41 13.25 -10.51
N LYS A 50 -3.34 13.92 -10.09
CA LYS A 50 -2.20 13.30 -9.40
C LYS A 50 -1.99 13.95 -8.04
N CYS A 51 -2.16 13.17 -6.98
CA CYS A 51 -1.91 13.59 -5.60
C CYS A 51 -0.55 13.10 -5.11
N ARG A 52 -0.01 13.77 -4.10
CA ARG A 52 1.16 13.30 -3.36
C ARG A 52 0.71 12.28 -2.30
N GLY A 53 1.23 11.06 -2.37
CA GLY A 53 1.15 10.08 -1.29
C GLY A 53 2.38 10.16 -0.38
N ILE A 54 2.67 9.08 0.32
CA ILE A 54 3.85 8.97 1.19
C ILE A 54 5.03 8.32 0.47
N ALA A 55 6.25 8.49 0.99
CA ALA A 55 7.48 7.90 0.43
C ALA A 55 7.69 8.16 -1.07
N GLY A 56 7.19 9.30 -1.58
CA GLY A 56 7.27 9.66 -2.99
C GLY A 56 6.33 8.89 -3.92
N ILE A 57 5.44 8.05 -3.38
CA ILE A 57 4.46 7.29 -4.16
C ILE A 57 3.33 8.24 -4.58
N ALA A 58 3.14 8.38 -5.89
CA ALA A 58 2.03 9.17 -6.44
C ALA A 58 0.71 8.40 -6.29
N ILE A 59 -0.38 9.14 -6.13
CA ILE A 59 -1.75 8.61 -6.22
C ILE A 59 -2.34 9.17 -7.50
N ASN A 60 -2.78 8.31 -8.41
CA ASN A 60 -3.49 8.71 -9.62
C ASN A 60 -4.97 8.55 -9.32
N TYR A 61 -5.71 9.64 -9.41
CA TYR A 61 -7.16 9.68 -9.28
C TYR A 61 -7.75 9.88 -10.66
N GLN A 62 -8.59 8.95 -11.08
CA GLN A 62 -9.35 9.03 -12.31
C GLN A 62 -10.81 9.10 -11.92
N ASN A 63 -11.53 10.07 -12.45
CA ASN A 63 -12.98 10.10 -12.30
C ASN A 63 -13.64 10.40 -13.62
N ASP A 64 -14.79 9.79 -13.80
CA ASP A 64 -15.75 10.07 -14.85
C ASP A 64 -17.13 10.32 -14.22
N ASP A 65 -18.18 10.33 -15.03
CA ASP A 65 -19.55 10.60 -14.58
C ASP A 65 -20.07 9.54 -13.58
N ASP A 66 -19.63 8.28 -13.73
CA ASP A 66 -20.18 7.14 -12.99
C ASP A 66 -19.16 6.45 -12.05
N ASN A 67 -17.89 6.85 -12.13
CA ASN A 67 -16.80 6.23 -11.39
C ASN A 67 -15.79 7.23 -10.86
N SER A 68 -15.18 6.87 -9.72
CA SER A 68 -13.97 7.51 -9.24
C SER A 68 -13.04 6.44 -8.70
N VAL A 69 -11.87 6.27 -9.29
CA VAL A 69 -10.94 5.20 -8.94
C VAL A 69 -9.56 5.78 -8.66
N ILE A 70 -8.79 5.05 -7.86
CA ILE A 70 -7.39 5.38 -7.61
C ILE A 70 -6.47 4.20 -7.87
N ASP A 71 -5.26 4.53 -8.31
CA ASP A 71 -4.12 3.64 -8.33
C ASP A 71 -2.84 4.37 -7.91
N PHE A 72 -1.72 3.66 -7.86
CA PHE A 72 -0.49 4.15 -7.26
C PHE A 72 0.73 4.03 -8.17
N GLY A 73 1.64 4.99 -8.02
CA GLY A 73 2.92 5.03 -8.72
C GLY A 73 2.93 5.97 -9.93
N LYS A 74 4.12 6.20 -10.47
CA LYS A 74 4.33 7.04 -11.65
C LYS A 74 3.62 6.51 -12.89
N GLU A 75 3.66 5.20 -13.10
CA GLU A 75 3.08 4.46 -14.23
C GLU A 75 1.64 4.00 -13.93
N GLY A 76 1.20 4.02 -12.67
CA GLY A 76 -0.15 3.65 -12.25
C GLY A 76 -0.38 2.15 -12.12
N LEU A 77 -1.61 1.72 -12.41
CA LEU A 77 -2.04 0.32 -12.32
C LEU A 77 -1.47 -0.55 -13.45
N VAL A 78 -1.06 -1.78 -13.11
CA VAL A 78 -0.81 -2.86 -14.08
C VAL A 78 -1.63 -4.10 -13.74
N GLY A 79 -2.03 -4.84 -14.78
CA GLY A 79 -2.85 -6.03 -14.63
C GLY A 79 -4.35 -5.71 -14.47
N GLU A 80 -5.09 -6.66 -13.92
CA GLU A 80 -6.54 -6.57 -13.75
C GLU A 80 -6.93 -5.60 -12.61
N ARG A 81 -8.07 -4.91 -12.77
CA ARG A 81 -8.61 -3.97 -11.78
C ARG A 81 -9.21 -4.67 -10.55
N GLY A 82 -9.53 -5.96 -10.65
CA GLY A 82 -10.07 -6.76 -9.54
C GLY A 82 -11.51 -6.42 -9.15
N TYR A 83 -12.27 -5.80 -10.06
CA TYR A 83 -13.72 -5.58 -9.97
C TYR A 83 -14.34 -5.59 -11.37
N ASP A 84 -15.63 -5.97 -11.43
CA ASP A 84 -16.43 -5.99 -12.66
C ASP A 84 -16.89 -4.58 -13.07
N GLU A 85 -17.48 -4.47 -14.26
CA GLU A 85 -18.12 -3.24 -14.73
C GLU A 85 -19.29 -2.82 -13.83
N GLY A 86 -19.43 -1.52 -13.60
CA GLY A 86 -20.43 -0.95 -12.71
C GLY A 86 -20.00 0.41 -12.17
N ALA A 87 -20.69 0.88 -11.14
CA ALA A 87 -20.35 2.13 -10.45
C ALA A 87 -19.37 1.85 -9.31
N VAL A 88 -18.21 2.49 -9.36
CA VAL A 88 -17.07 2.22 -8.47
C VAL A 88 -16.51 3.53 -7.94
N PHE A 89 -16.48 3.68 -6.61
CA PHE A 89 -16.01 4.90 -5.95
C PHE A 89 -14.96 4.61 -4.89
N ALA A 90 -13.74 5.12 -5.12
CA ALA A 90 -12.64 5.04 -4.19
C ALA A 90 -12.85 5.97 -2.99
N GLY A 91 -12.67 5.42 -1.79
CA GLY A 91 -12.66 6.16 -0.55
C GLY A 91 -11.48 7.12 -0.46
N LYS A 92 -11.66 8.18 0.33
CA LYS A 92 -10.67 9.26 0.51
C LYS A 92 -9.52 8.91 1.45
N THR A 93 -9.62 7.82 2.19
CA THR A 93 -8.62 7.39 3.17
C THR A 93 -7.82 6.24 2.60
N ILE A 94 -6.51 6.39 2.60
CA ILE A 94 -5.56 5.38 2.14
C ILE A 94 -4.77 4.92 3.35
N GLU A 95 -4.85 3.63 3.63
CA GLU A 95 -3.96 2.98 4.58
C GLU A 95 -2.72 2.47 3.84
N TRP A 96 -1.55 2.92 4.27
CA TRP A 96 -0.27 2.51 3.73
C TRP A 96 0.36 1.49 4.67
N ARG A 97 0.53 0.26 4.19
CA ARG A 97 1.10 -0.85 4.96
C ARG A 97 2.54 -1.08 4.50
N GLY A 98 3.47 -1.14 5.45
CA GLY A 98 4.88 -1.18 5.14
C GLY A 98 5.79 -1.48 6.31
N VAL A 99 7.09 -1.50 6.05
CA VAL A 99 8.12 -1.65 7.07
C VAL A 99 8.69 -0.28 7.42
N ARG A 100 8.65 0.08 8.71
CA ARG A 100 9.30 1.28 9.23
C ARG A 100 10.72 0.96 9.70
N ARG A 101 11.70 1.67 9.15
CA ARG A 101 13.12 1.59 9.54
C ARG A 101 13.67 3.00 9.68
N ARG A 102 14.38 3.27 10.78
CA ARG A 102 15.00 4.59 11.05
C ARG A 102 14.02 5.76 10.89
N GLY A 103 12.78 5.59 11.36
CA GLY A 103 11.73 6.61 11.29
C GLY A 103 11.01 6.74 9.93
N ALA A 104 11.53 6.15 8.85
CA ALA A 104 10.90 6.20 7.53
C ALA A 104 10.07 4.94 7.27
N LEU A 105 8.85 5.12 6.75
CA LEU A 105 8.01 4.03 6.27
C LEU A 105 8.35 3.73 4.80
N ALA A 106 8.63 2.46 4.50
CA ALA A 106 8.69 1.92 3.14
C ALA A 106 7.41 1.09 2.88
N PRO A 107 6.39 1.67 2.22
CA PRO A 107 5.14 0.95 1.94
C PRO A 107 5.34 -0.14 0.89
N TYR A 108 4.78 -1.31 1.14
CA TYR A 108 4.66 -2.38 0.15
C TYR A 108 3.22 -2.59 -0.31
N ALA A 109 2.24 -2.05 0.41
CA ALA A 109 0.83 -2.13 0.05
C ALA A 109 0.07 -0.84 0.40
N ALA A 110 -1.00 -0.61 -0.35
CA ALA A 110 -2.02 0.38 -0.02
C ALA A 110 -3.38 -0.33 0.10
N ILE A 111 -4.14 -0.02 1.14
CA ILE A 111 -5.46 -0.59 1.41
C ILE A 111 -6.46 0.56 1.38
N VAL A 112 -7.51 0.40 0.58
CA VAL A 112 -8.48 1.46 0.31
C VAL A 112 -9.87 0.86 0.29
N ARG A 113 -10.84 1.52 0.94
CA ARG A 113 -12.25 1.15 0.79
C ARG A 113 -12.79 1.69 -0.53
N PHE A 114 -13.46 0.84 -1.29
CA PHE A 114 -14.15 1.18 -2.52
C PHE A 114 -15.63 0.86 -2.33
N ASP A 115 -16.53 1.77 -2.70
CA ASP A 115 -17.95 1.48 -2.81
C ASP A 115 -18.24 0.99 -4.23
N MET A 116 -18.78 -0.24 -4.35
CA MET A 116 -19.05 -0.87 -5.65
C MET A 116 -20.53 -1.21 -5.80
N GLY A 117 -21.12 -0.89 -6.95
CA GLY A 117 -22.53 -1.11 -7.26
C GLY A 117 -22.75 -1.41 -8.73
N ARG A 118 -23.94 -1.87 -9.09
CA ARG A 118 -24.29 -2.13 -10.50
C ARG A 118 -24.55 -0.86 -11.31
N SER A 119 -24.95 0.22 -10.66
CA SER A 119 -25.27 1.51 -11.28
C SER A 119 -25.14 2.64 -10.26
N VAL A 120 -24.96 3.87 -10.75
CA VAL A 120 -25.04 5.06 -9.90
C VAL A 120 -26.43 5.16 -9.27
N GLY A 121 -26.46 5.58 -8.00
CA GLY A 121 -27.70 5.67 -7.20
C GLY A 121 -28.26 4.32 -6.70
N GLY A 122 -27.65 3.19 -7.10
CA GLY A 122 -28.01 1.86 -6.63
C GLY A 122 -27.40 1.51 -5.26
N PRO A 123 -27.70 0.30 -4.72
CA PRO A 123 -27.07 -0.17 -3.50
C PRO A 123 -25.59 -0.46 -3.72
N PHE A 124 -24.73 0.16 -2.89
CA PHE A 124 -23.30 -0.10 -2.87
C PHE A 124 -22.92 -1.21 -1.90
N ARG A 125 -21.88 -1.97 -2.26
CA ARG A 125 -21.21 -2.96 -1.42
C ARG A 125 -19.76 -2.51 -1.22
N PRO A 126 -19.39 -2.05 -0.01
CA PRO A 126 -18.04 -1.59 0.22
C PRO A 126 -17.07 -2.78 0.23
N GLN A 127 -15.95 -2.63 -0.45
CA GLN A 127 -14.86 -3.59 -0.55
C GLN A 127 -13.56 -2.94 -0.08
N LEU A 128 -12.71 -3.67 0.63
CA LEU A 128 -11.33 -3.26 0.88
C LEU A 128 -10.47 -3.77 -0.26
N MET A 129 -10.00 -2.85 -1.10
CA MET A 129 -9.05 -3.11 -2.18
C MET A 129 -7.63 -3.07 -1.64
N ILE A 130 -6.86 -4.12 -1.89
CA ILE A 130 -5.48 -4.28 -1.44
C ILE A 130 -4.58 -4.21 -2.67
N PHE A 131 -3.84 -3.11 -2.77
CA PHE A 131 -2.89 -2.86 -3.83
C PHE A 131 -1.49 -3.28 -3.39
N ARG A 132 -0.78 -4.02 -4.25
CA ARG A 132 0.67 -4.25 -4.12
C ARG A 132 1.42 -3.07 -4.76
N LEU A 133 2.38 -2.51 -4.04
CA LEU A 133 3.18 -1.35 -4.48
C LEU A 133 4.59 -1.78 -4.93
N GLU A 134 4.93 -1.53 -6.20
CA GLU A 134 6.31 -1.71 -6.69
C GLU A 134 7.11 -0.40 -6.55
N GLY A 135 7.39 -0.04 -5.29
CA GLY A 135 8.05 1.21 -4.93
C GLY A 135 7.26 2.42 -5.41
N THR A 136 7.94 3.42 -5.99
CA THR A 136 7.28 4.62 -6.55
C THR A 136 6.77 4.42 -7.98
N ARG A 137 7.02 3.26 -8.59
CA ARG A 137 6.88 3.09 -10.03
C ARG A 137 5.44 2.80 -10.42
N ARG A 138 4.86 1.73 -9.89
CA ARG A 138 3.54 1.22 -10.27
C ARG A 138 2.89 0.40 -9.17
N SER A 139 1.66 -0.02 -9.39
CA SER A 139 0.91 -0.89 -8.49
C SER A 139 0.01 -1.86 -9.25
N CYS A 140 -0.50 -2.87 -8.55
CA CYS A 140 -1.55 -3.76 -9.06
C CYS A 140 -2.51 -4.09 -7.92
N VAL A 141 -3.76 -4.44 -8.27
CA VAL A 141 -4.67 -5.03 -7.28
C VAL A 141 -4.23 -6.47 -7.04
N ALA A 142 -4.06 -6.82 -5.78
CA ALA A 142 -3.62 -8.16 -5.37
C ALA A 142 -4.72 -8.93 -4.64
N ALA A 143 -5.60 -8.24 -3.92
CA ALA A 143 -6.82 -8.84 -3.37
C ALA A 143 -7.91 -7.81 -3.09
N SER A 144 -9.13 -8.30 -2.90
CA SER A 144 -10.27 -7.56 -2.37
C SER A 144 -11.06 -8.39 -1.37
N LEU A 145 -11.75 -7.74 -0.44
CA LEU A 145 -12.66 -8.42 0.51
C LEU A 145 -13.79 -7.49 1.00
N ASP A 146 -14.93 -8.08 1.37
CA ASP A 146 -16.11 -7.32 1.83
C ASP A 146 -15.80 -6.52 3.12
N ALA A 147 -15.88 -5.20 3.02
CA ALA A 147 -15.52 -4.29 4.10
C ALA A 147 -16.52 -4.29 5.26
N ARG A 148 -17.69 -4.93 5.11
CA ARG A 148 -18.72 -5.05 6.16
C ARG A 148 -18.46 -6.21 7.10
N LYS A 149 -17.56 -7.13 6.73
CA LYS A 149 -17.24 -8.30 7.56
C LYS A 149 -16.57 -7.85 8.87
N PRO A 150 -16.79 -8.57 9.98
CA PRO A 150 -16.07 -8.31 11.21
C PRO A 150 -14.56 -8.36 10.99
N ASN A 151 -13.83 -7.41 11.58
CA ASN A 151 -12.36 -7.33 11.50
C ASN A 151 -11.80 -7.23 10.07
N ALA A 152 -12.57 -6.71 9.10
CA ALA A 152 -12.16 -6.59 7.70
C ALA A 152 -10.82 -5.87 7.53
N ASP A 153 -10.57 -4.77 8.24
CA ASP A 153 -9.29 -4.04 8.20
C ASP A 153 -8.11 -4.92 8.67
N ALA A 154 -8.29 -5.65 9.78
CA ALA A 154 -7.25 -6.52 10.30
C ALA A 154 -6.97 -7.70 9.35
N ARG A 155 -8.01 -8.22 8.68
CA ARG A 155 -7.85 -9.23 7.62
C ARG A 155 -7.08 -8.65 6.42
N ALA A 156 -7.45 -7.46 5.96
CA ALA A 156 -6.79 -6.79 4.84
C ALA A 156 -5.29 -6.55 5.11
N ARG A 157 -4.94 -6.14 6.33
CA ARG A 157 -3.52 -6.00 6.74
C ARG A 157 -2.77 -7.32 6.67
N ARG A 158 -3.32 -8.41 7.21
CA ARG A 158 -2.68 -9.73 7.13
C ARG A 158 -2.44 -10.17 5.68
N ILE A 159 -3.46 -10.01 4.83
CA ILE A 159 -3.34 -10.33 3.40
C ILE A 159 -2.27 -9.45 2.75
N ALA A 160 -2.23 -8.15 3.04
CA ALA A 160 -1.20 -7.25 2.52
C ALA A 160 0.22 -7.68 2.95
N ASP A 161 0.37 -8.11 4.20
CA ASP A 161 1.65 -8.60 4.75
C ASP A 161 2.10 -9.88 4.04
N ASP A 162 1.18 -10.81 3.76
CA ASP A 162 1.47 -12.06 3.05
C ASP A 162 1.81 -11.83 1.56
N ILE A 163 1.08 -10.92 0.91
CA ILE A 163 1.28 -10.53 -0.50
C ILE A 163 2.68 -9.95 -0.69
N ALA A 164 3.18 -9.16 0.27
CA ALA A 164 4.48 -8.49 0.16
C ALA A 164 5.63 -9.47 -0.16
N ALA A 165 5.53 -10.71 0.30
CA ALA A 165 6.55 -11.74 0.13
C ALA A 165 6.50 -12.44 -1.24
N THR A 166 5.33 -12.52 -1.89
CA THR A 166 5.10 -13.52 -2.95
C THR A 166 4.40 -13.02 -4.21
N PHE A 167 3.60 -11.95 -4.12
CA PHE A 167 2.77 -11.51 -5.24
C PHE A 167 3.55 -10.63 -6.22
N VAL A 168 3.48 -10.96 -7.51
CA VAL A 168 4.17 -10.27 -8.60
C VAL A 168 3.16 -9.59 -9.53
N CYS A 169 3.21 -8.25 -9.55
CA CYS A 169 2.31 -7.46 -10.39
C CYS A 169 2.48 -7.78 -11.88
N GLY A 170 1.35 -7.93 -12.58
CA GLY A 170 1.30 -8.27 -14.00
C GLY A 170 1.58 -9.74 -14.33
N LYS A 171 1.82 -10.58 -13.33
CA LYS A 171 1.93 -12.05 -13.50
C LYS A 171 0.85 -12.78 -12.71
N ASP A 172 0.69 -12.44 -11.44
CA ASP A 172 -0.29 -13.08 -10.58
C ASP A 172 -1.67 -12.42 -10.71
N LYS A 173 -2.73 -13.21 -10.52
CA LYS A 173 -4.12 -12.74 -10.60
C LYS A 173 -4.62 -12.24 -9.24
N PRO A 174 -5.41 -11.14 -9.20
CA PRO A 174 -6.03 -10.67 -7.97
C PRO A 174 -6.99 -11.73 -7.41
N ARG A 175 -7.11 -11.77 -6.08
CA ARG A 175 -8.02 -12.67 -5.36
C ARG A 175 -9.19 -11.89 -4.75
N ALA A 176 -10.41 -12.22 -5.13
CA ALA A 176 -11.60 -11.77 -4.40
C ALA A 176 -11.88 -12.77 -3.27
N LEU A 177 -11.87 -12.29 -2.03
CA LEU A 177 -12.01 -13.12 -0.82
C LEU A 177 -13.38 -12.88 -0.17
N GLU A 178 -14.03 -13.98 0.23
CA GLU A 178 -15.36 -13.99 0.87
C GLU A 178 -15.38 -13.61 2.36
#